data_AF-A0A382XKZ5-F1
#
_entry.id   AF-A0A382XKZ5-F1
#
_cell.length_a   1.000
_cell.length_b   1.000
_cell.length_c   1.000
_cell.angle_alpha   90.00
_cell.angle_beta   90.00
_cell.angle_gamma   90.00
#
_symmetry.space_group_name_H-M   'P 1'
#
loop_
_entity.id
_entity.type
_entity.pdbx_description
1 polymer ?
#
loop_
_entity_poly.entity_id
_entity_poly.type
_entity_poly.pdbx_seq_one_letter_code
_entity_poly.pdbx_strand_id
1 'polypeptide(L)' 'MTATGDLDTRMTEFLTNVGDAMGLQLTVTTEALDDATRVSIEGDECDVFLQNKAEGLDALQHLVNAAFRRDHP' A
#
# COMPACT_ATOMS: atom_id res chain seq x y z
N MET A 1 21.14 -3.20 8.61
CA MET A 1 19.83 -3.27 7.95
C MET A 1 18.99 -2.18 8.60
N THR A 2 18.79 -1.05 7.92
CA THR A 2 18.16 0.17 8.46
C THR A 2 16.65 -0.03 8.58
N ALA A 3 16.04 0.54 9.64
CA ALA A 3 14.62 0.37 9.96
C ALA A 3 13.65 0.79 8.82
N THR A 4 14.06 1.74 7.98
CA THR A 4 13.27 2.21 6.83
C THR A 4 13.05 1.14 5.76
N GLY A 5 14.09 0.40 5.37
CA GLY A 5 13.95 -0.64 4.35
C GLY A 5 13.11 -1.84 4.81
N ASP A 6 13.02 -2.04 6.11
CA ASP A 6 12.14 -3.06 6.72
C ASP A 6 10.67 -2.61 6.70
N LEU A 7 10.40 -1.32 6.93
CA LEU A 7 9.05 -0.75 6.82
C LEU A 7 8.49 -0.83 5.38
N ASP A 8 9.31 -0.44 4.40
CA ASP A 8 8.93 -0.45 2.98
C ASP A 8 8.60 -1.87 2.49
N THR A 9 9.41 -2.85 2.90
CA THR A 9 9.18 -4.26 2.60
C THR A 9 7.86 -4.74 3.22
N ARG A 10 7.62 -4.42 4.50
CA ARG A 10 6.37 -4.77 5.20
C ARG A 10 5.13 -4.12 4.58
N MET A 11 5.22 -2.87 4.13
CA MET A 11 4.13 -2.19 3.43
C MET A 11 3.81 -2.84 2.09
N THR A 12 4.85 -3.16 1.31
CA THR A 12 4.73 -3.85 0.03
C THR A 12 4.05 -5.21 0.20
N GLU A 13 4.56 -6.04 1.10
CA GLU A 13 3.98 -7.36 1.41
C GLU A 13 2.53 -7.26 1.89
N PHE A 14 2.22 -6.28 2.75
CA PHE A 14 0.87 -6.09 3.25
C PHE A 14 -0.12 -5.81 2.11
N LEU A 15 0.19 -4.86 1.23
CA LEU A 15 -0.70 -4.48 0.13
C LEU A 15 -0.82 -5.57 -0.94
N THR A 16 0.28 -6.28 -1.23
CA THR A 16 0.23 -7.47 -2.11
C THR A 16 -0.70 -8.54 -1.53
N ASN A 17 -0.61 -8.83 -0.23
CA ASN A 17 -1.50 -9.79 0.43
C ASN A 17 -2.97 -9.36 0.42
N VAL A 18 -3.26 -8.05 0.55
CA VAL A 18 -4.63 -7.53 0.42
C VAL A 18 -5.15 -7.73 -1.01
N GLY A 19 -4.32 -7.43 -2.02
CA GLY A 19 -4.62 -7.70 -3.43
C GLY A 19 -4.95 -9.16 -3.70
N ASP A 20 -4.08 -10.06 -3.25
CA ASP A 20 -4.24 -11.50 -3.41
C ASP A 20 -5.54 -12.00 -2.73
N ALA A 21 -5.86 -11.49 -1.54
CA ALA A 21 -7.10 -11.82 -0.84
C ALA A 21 -8.36 -11.34 -1.58
N MET A 22 -8.24 -10.28 -2.38
CA MET A 22 -9.28 -9.79 -3.29
C MET A 22 -9.28 -10.51 -4.65
N GLY A 23 -8.33 -11.42 -4.89
CA GLY A 23 -8.15 -12.12 -6.17
C GLY A 23 -7.50 -11.27 -7.26
N LEU A 24 -6.83 -10.18 -6.89
CA LEU A 24 -6.19 -9.23 -7.79
C LEU A 24 -4.68 -9.45 -7.80
N GLN A 25 -4.07 -9.44 -8.98
CA GLN A 25 -2.61 -9.45 -9.10
C GLN A 25 -2.10 -8.01 -9.07
N LEU A 26 -1.52 -7.62 -7.93
CA LEU A 26 -1.01 -6.28 -7.69
C LEU A 26 0.51 -6.27 -7.61
N THR A 27 1.14 -5.39 -8.39
CA THR A 27 2.53 -5.00 -8.24
C THR A 27 2.59 -3.74 -7.40
N VAL A 28 3.16 -3.83 -6.21
CA VAL A 28 3.28 -2.71 -5.27
C VAL A 28 4.73 -2.24 -5.25
N THR A 29 4.94 -0.94 -5.35
CA THR A 29 6.26 -0.30 -5.21
C THR A 29 6.19 0.84 -4.21
N THR A 30 7.23 0.96 -3.39
CA THR A 30 7.32 1.98 -2.34
C THR A 30 8.52 2.90 -2.60
N GLU A 31 8.29 4.20 -2.52
CA GLU A 31 9.31 5.24 -2.63
C GLU A 31 9.30 6.08 -1.35
N ALA A 32 10.43 6.12 -0.64
CA ALA A 32 10.60 7.01 0.50
C ALA A 32 10.79 8.46 0.02
N LEU A 33 9.91 9.35 0.44
CA LEU A 33 10.01 10.81 0.29
C LEU A 33 10.44 11.44 1.62
N ASP A 34 10.80 12.72 1.60
CA ASP A 34 11.33 13.44 2.77
C ASP A 34 10.36 13.43 3.98
N ASP A 35 9.04 13.51 3.72
CA ASP A 35 7.99 13.60 4.76
C ASP A 35 6.94 12.46 4.69
N ALA A 36 7.07 11.54 3.73
CA ALA A 36 6.06 10.51 3.47
C ALA A 36 6.63 9.29 2.76
N THR A 37 5.89 8.18 2.77
CA THR A 37 6.14 7.06 1.86
C THR A 37 5.10 7.09 0.77
N ARG A 38 5.53 7.21 -0.50
CA ARG A 38 4.63 7.04 -1.64
C ARG A 38 4.55 5.56 -1.97
N VAL A 39 3.32 5.07 -2.08
CA VAL A 39 3.06 3.71 -2.51
C VAL A 39 2.33 3.74 -3.84
N SER A 40 2.89 3.06 -4.83
CA SER A 40 2.31 2.91 -6.17
C SER A 40 1.84 1.48 -6.35
N ILE A 41 0.62 1.32 -6.87
CA ILE A 41 -0.01 0.02 -7.10
C ILE A 41 -0.34 -0.08 -8.59
N GLU A 42 0.17 -1.11 -9.24
CA GLU A 42 -0.01 -1.39 -10.66
C GLU A 42 -0.58 -2.80 -10.84
N GLY A 43 -1.43 -3.00 -11.85
CA GLY A 43 -2.05 -4.31 -12.11
C GLY A 43 -3.18 -4.20 -13.13
N ASP A 44 -3.44 -5.31 -13.83
CA ASP A 44 -4.42 -5.37 -14.93
C ASP A 44 -5.87 -5.12 -14.47
N GLU A 45 -6.16 -5.34 -13.18
CA GLU A 45 -7.51 -5.20 -12.61
C GLU A 45 -7.58 -4.10 -11.53
N CYS A 46 -6.60 -3.18 -11.49
CA CYS A 46 -6.55 -2.08 -10.52
C CYS A 46 -7.71 -1.08 -10.64
N ASP A 47 -8.43 -1.08 -11.77
CA ASP A 47 -9.58 -0.19 -11.99
C ASP A 47 -10.66 -0.32 -10.91
N VAL A 48 -10.76 -1.49 -10.24
CA VAL A 48 -11.66 -1.71 -9.11
C VAL A 48 -11.42 -0.72 -7.97
N PHE A 49 -10.18 -0.26 -7.77
CA PHE A 49 -9.84 0.72 -6.74
C PHE A 49 -10.20 2.14 -7.14
N LEU A 50 -10.37 2.42 -8.43
CA LEU A 50 -10.77 3.73 -8.97
C LEU A 50 -12.29 3.93 -9.03
N GLN A 51 -13.06 2.84 -8.93
CA GLN A 51 -14.52 2.89 -8.86
C GLN A 51 -15.00 3.70 -7.63
N ASN A 52 -16.26 4.17 -7.69
CA ASN A 52 -16.89 4.95 -6.61
C ASN A 52 -16.04 6.13 -6.10
N LYS A 53 -15.42 6.88 -7.03
CA LYS A 53 -14.55 8.02 -6.72
C LYS A 53 -13.30 7.61 -5.92
N ALA A 54 -12.70 6.49 -6.31
CA ALA A 54 -11.49 5.96 -5.69
C ALA A 54 -11.64 5.59 -4.19
N GLU A 55 -12.85 5.19 -3.76
CA GLU A 55 -13.11 4.77 -2.37
C GLU A 55 -12.24 3.56 -1.96
N GLY A 56 -11.94 2.66 -2.92
CA GLY A 56 -11.04 1.54 -2.68
C GLY A 56 -9.60 1.97 -2.37
N LEU A 57 -9.09 3.00 -3.06
CA LEU A 57 -7.78 3.57 -2.75
C LEU A 57 -7.76 4.24 -1.38
N ASP A 58 -8.82 4.97 -1.01
CA ASP A 58 -8.91 5.61 0.30
C ASP A 58 -8.96 4.58 1.45
N ALA A 59 -9.67 3.47 1.24
CA ALA A 59 -9.69 2.34 2.17
C ALA A 59 -8.31 1.70 2.33
N LEU A 60 -7.56 1.49 1.23
CA LEU A 60 -6.19 1.00 1.29
C LEU A 60 -5.26 1.96 2.06
N GLN A 61 -5.41 3.27 1.83
CA GLN A 61 -4.66 4.28 2.57
C GLN A 61 -4.97 4.22 4.07
N HIS A 62 -6.24 4.03 4.44
CA HIS A 62 -6.65 3.86 5.83
C HIS A 62 -6.09 2.58 6.44
N LEU A 63 -6.07 1.47 5.70
CA LEU A 63 -5.50 0.20 6.16
C LEU A 63 -3.99 0.31 6.43
N VAL A 64 -3.24 0.90 5.51
CA VAL A 64 -1.79 1.14 5.67
C VAL A 64 -1.55 2.06 6.86
N ASN A 65 -2.27 3.19 6.93
CA ASN A 65 -2.14 4.12 8.05
C ASN A 65 -2.51 3.47 9.39
N ALA A 66 -3.48 2.56 9.44
CA ALA A 66 -3.86 1.85 10.65
C ALA A 66 -2.84 0.78 11.07
N ALA A 67 -2.32 0.01 10.11
CA ALA A 67 -1.35 -1.05 10.34
C ALA A 67 0.02 -0.48 10.81
N PHE A 68 0.45 0.63 10.21
CA PHE A 68 1.76 1.23 10.45
C PHE A 68 1.72 2.49 11.33
N ARG A 69 0.55 2.83 11.90
CA ARG A 69 0.37 3.98 12.81
C ARG A 69 1.35 4.00 13.99
N ARG A 70 1.80 2.83 14.44
CA ARG A 70 2.71 2.68 15.59
C ARG A 70 4.18 2.87 15.22
N ASP A 71 4.52 2.80 13.93
CA ASP A 71 5.88 2.97 13.42
C ASP A 71 6.15 4.42 12.93
N HIS A 72 5.11 5.27 12.86
CA HIS A 72 5.24 6.72 12.67
C HIS A 72 5.22 7.44 14.04
N PRO A 73 6.32 8.12 14.45
CA PRO A 73 6.35 8.95 15.66
C PRO A 73 5.50 10.23 15.53
#